data_AF-A0A1I4DJR4-F1
#
_entry.id   AF-A0A1I4DJR4-F1
#
_cell.length_a   1.000
_cell.length_b   1.000
_cell.length_c   1.000
_cell.angle_alpha   90.00
_cell.angle_beta   90.00
_cell.angle_gamma   90.00
#
_symmetry.space_group_name_H-M   'P 1'
#
loop_
_entity.id
_entity.type
_entity.pdbx_description
1 polymer ?
#
loop_
_entity_poly.entity_id
_entity_poly.type
_entity_poly.pdbx_seq_one_letter_code
_entity_poly.pdbx_strand_id
1 'polypeptide(L)'
;MMNGFDLASADFETLVLYVAGAVGLALVVLFLLLRNSAQKRAEQTEAVIAQHMGQMAQRVDQLATGQAHLDGNLQAQAQAQGQIGTLMEQRLGEVQVNMHENLAKVQRSTGENLASMQQKMTDTLATQQLQMQENLANMQLRTGHALNEMQEKLNASLSGNAKQTATSLTQLQERLQTIDKAQENITRLSGDVLSLQDILSNKQTRGAFGEIQLNDIVSKALPTDSYALQHTLSNGKRADCLIHLPNPPGPIVIDSKFPLEAYERMLASQTEAELKAGIQMFKTSVRKHISDISEKYIIDGETADGALMFLPSEAIYAELHSKFPDLVREGFDARVWIVSPTTCMATLNTMRAILKDARMREQAGAIRKELGLLHKDVDRLGTRVENLDRHFGQAAKDISEIKVSADKAGRRARRLDNFDFEELAPDETDKVVPLTKPDS
;
A
#
# COMPACT_ATOMS: atom_id res chain seq x y z
N MET A 1 -22.04 -110.27 -21.17
CA MET A 1 -21.90 -110.61 -22.62
C MET A 1 -22.87 -111.75 -22.90
N MET A 2 -23.48 -111.82 -24.09
CA MET A 2 -24.55 -112.78 -24.44
C MET A 2 -25.86 -112.58 -23.61
N ASN A 3 -27.06 -113.08 -23.94
CA ASN A 3 -27.74 -113.44 -25.21
C ASN A 3 -29.28 -113.47 -24.94
N GLY A 4 -30.15 -113.60 -25.95
CA GLY A 4 -31.61 -113.72 -25.77
C GLY A 4 -32.39 -114.09 -27.05
N PHE A 5 -33.67 -114.49 -26.91
CA PHE A 5 -34.60 -114.87 -28.01
C PHE A 5 -36.09 -114.89 -27.54
N ASP A 6 -37.08 -114.87 -28.45
CA ASP A 6 -38.55 -114.82 -28.16
C ASP A 6 -39.41 -115.38 -29.34
N LEU A 7 -40.70 -115.77 -29.14
CA LEU A 7 -41.68 -116.24 -30.18
C LEU A 7 -43.14 -116.49 -29.66
N ALA A 8 -44.19 -116.32 -30.50
CA ALA A 8 -45.64 -116.52 -30.15
C ALA A 8 -46.62 -116.81 -31.34
N SER A 9 -47.89 -117.22 -31.10
CA SER A 9 -48.96 -117.54 -32.12
C SER A 9 -50.44 -117.57 -31.58
N ALA A 10 -51.49 -117.69 -32.46
CA ALA A 10 -52.94 -117.74 -32.13
C ALA A 10 -53.88 -118.29 -33.27
N ASP A 11 -55.19 -118.59 -33.02
CA ASP A 11 -56.20 -119.17 -33.99
C ASP A 11 -57.72 -118.93 -33.62
N PHE A 12 -58.76 -119.34 -34.43
CA PHE A 12 -60.22 -119.02 -34.24
C PHE A 12 -61.33 -119.97 -34.89
N GLU A 13 -62.67 -119.66 -34.80
CA GLU A 13 -63.84 -120.50 -35.25
C GLU A 13 -65.14 -119.73 -35.75
N THR A 14 -66.34 -120.35 -35.95
CA THR A 14 -67.39 -119.96 -36.98
C THR A 14 -68.94 -120.02 -36.69
N LEU A 15 -69.71 -121.12 -36.93
CA LEU A 15 -71.21 -121.34 -36.79
C LEU A 15 -72.20 -120.52 -37.71
N VAL A 16 -72.16 -120.66 -39.05
CA VAL A 16 -72.52 -119.49 -39.92
C VAL A 16 -73.89 -119.45 -40.66
N LEU A 17 -74.46 -120.57 -41.15
CA LEU A 17 -75.30 -120.51 -42.37
C LEU A 17 -76.73 -119.93 -42.25
N TYR A 18 -77.53 -120.31 -41.23
CA TYR A 18 -78.92 -119.82 -41.11
C TYR A 18 -79.02 -118.32 -40.79
N VAL A 19 -78.02 -117.76 -40.11
CA VAL A 19 -77.96 -116.33 -39.76
C VAL A 19 -77.93 -115.47 -41.03
N ALA A 20 -77.24 -115.93 -42.08
CA ALA A 20 -77.11 -115.19 -43.35
C ALA A 20 -78.46 -114.96 -44.06
N GLY A 21 -79.41 -115.90 -43.96
CA GLY A 21 -80.71 -115.81 -44.64
C GLY A 21 -81.60 -114.69 -44.09
N ALA A 22 -81.72 -114.59 -42.77
CA ALA A 22 -82.49 -113.52 -42.12
C ALA A 22 -81.83 -112.15 -42.28
N VAL A 23 -80.49 -112.09 -42.20
CA VAL A 23 -79.70 -110.88 -42.50
C VAL A 23 -79.97 -110.38 -43.93
N GLY A 24 -80.08 -111.28 -44.91
CA GLY A 24 -80.40 -110.91 -46.30
C GLY A 24 -81.68 -110.10 -46.47
N LEU A 25 -82.78 -110.51 -45.82
CA LEU A 25 -84.06 -109.78 -45.94
C LEU A 25 -84.03 -108.44 -45.19
N ALA A 26 -83.37 -108.38 -44.02
CA ALA A 26 -83.15 -107.14 -43.29
C ALA A 26 -82.33 -106.12 -44.11
N LEU A 27 -81.30 -106.58 -44.84
CA LEU A 27 -80.48 -105.74 -45.72
C LEU A 27 -81.28 -105.13 -46.88
N VAL A 28 -82.27 -105.84 -47.45
CA VAL A 28 -83.12 -105.29 -48.53
C VAL A 28 -84.02 -104.17 -48.04
N VAL A 29 -84.65 -104.32 -46.87
CA VAL A 29 -85.48 -103.26 -46.26
C VAL A 29 -84.61 -102.05 -45.88
N LEU A 30 -83.44 -102.30 -45.30
CA LEU A 30 -82.45 -101.26 -44.98
C LEU A 30 -82.00 -100.51 -46.24
N PHE A 31 -81.75 -101.20 -47.35
CA PHE A 31 -81.33 -100.59 -48.63
C PHE A 31 -82.38 -99.64 -49.20
N LEU A 32 -83.68 -99.98 -49.13
CA LEU A 32 -84.76 -99.09 -49.58
C LEU A 32 -84.90 -97.83 -48.71
N LEU A 33 -84.77 -97.98 -47.39
CA LEU A 33 -84.78 -96.84 -46.45
C LEU A 33 -83.56 -95.93 -46.66
N LEU A 34 -82.36 -96.53 -46.83
CA LEU A 34 -81.13 -95.80 -47.15
C LEU A 34 -81.26 -95.01 -48.46
N ARG A 35 -81.80 -95.62 -49.53
CA ARG A 35 -81.99 -94.95 -50.83
C ARG A 35 -82.89 -93.70 -50.71
N ASN A 36 -83.99 -93.79 -49.98
CA ASN A 36 -84.89 -92.65 -49.76
C ASN A 36 -84.21 -91.54 -48.91
N SER A 37 -83.40 -91.92 -47.92
CA SER A 37 -82.60 -90.97 -47.14
C SER A 37 -81.48 -90.30 -47.95
N ALA A 38 -80.92 -90.99 -48.95
CA ALA A 38 -79.85 -90.49 -49.80
C ALA A 38 -80.33 -89.37 -50.74
N GLN A 39 -81.53 -89.50 -51.33
CA GLN A 39 -82.09 -88.45 -52.19
C GLN A 39 -82.28 -87.12 -51.42
N LYS A 40 -82.82 -87.17 -50.18
CA LYS A 40 -82.95 -85.98 -49.33
C LYS A 40 -81.62 -85.38 -48.85
N ARG A 41 -80.52 -86.13 -48.90
CA ARG A 41 -79.17 -85.62 -48.59
C ARG A 41 -78.51 -84.94 -49.78
N ALA A 42 -78.79 -85.39 -51.01
CA ALA A 42 -78.22 -84.81 -52.24
C ALA A 42 -78.52 -83.31 -52.37
N GLU A 43 -79.79 -82.92 -52.22
CA GLU A 43 -80.25 -81.52 -52.27
C GLU A 43 -79.55 -80.64 -51.21
N GLN A 44 -79.27 -81.18 -50.03
CA GLN A 44 -78.55 -80.45 -48.96
C GLN A 44 -77.05 -80.32 -49.23
N THR A 45 -76.40 -81.33 -49.84
CA THR A 45 -74.98 -81.24 -50.19
C THR A 45 -74.69 -80.24 -51.30
N GLU A 46 -75.58 -80.09 -52.28
CA GLU A 46 -75.35 -79.22 -53.44
C GLU A 46 -75.30 -77.73 -53.04
N ALA A 47 -76.20 -77.31 -52.13
CA ALA A 47 -76.21 -75.96 -51.56
C ALA A 47 -74.93 -75.62 -50.77
N VAL A 48 -74.41 -76.57 -49.98
CA VAL A 48 -73.18 -76.36 -49.19
C VAL A 48 -71.94 -76.30 -50.09
N ILE A 49 -71.85 -77.15 -51.12
CA ILE A 49 -70.72 -77.15 -52.05
C ILE A 49 -70.66 -75.85 -52.86
N ALA A 50 -71.80 -75.31 -53.30
CA ALA A 50 -71.87 -74.00 -53.94
C ALA A 50 -71.36 -72.88 -53.03
N GLN A 51 -71.74 -72.88 -51.75
CA GLN A 51 -71.29 -71.89 -50.76
C GLN A 51 -69.77 -71.98 -50.49
N HIS A 52 -69.22 -73.19 -50.41
CA HIS A 52 -67.77 -73.41 -50.25
C HIS A 52 -66.98 -72.98 -51.49
N MET A 53 -67.47 -73.24 -52.70
CA MET A 53 -66.85 -72.77 -53.95
C MET A 53 -66.82 -71.24 -54.03
N GLY A 54 -67.89 -70.55 -53.63
CA GLY A 54 -67.92 -69.08 -53.56
C GLY A 54 -66.84 -68.51 -52.64
N GLN A 55 -66.69 -69.07 -51.44
CA GLN A 55 -65.63 -68.66 -50.50
C GLN A 55 -64.22 -68.97 -51.01
N MET A 56 -64.04 -70.07 -51.74
CA MET A 56 -62.73 -70.45 -52.28
C MET A 56 -62.34 -69.57 -53.48
N ALA A 57 -63.28 -69.19 -54.33
CA ALA A 57 -63.06 -68.21 -55.39
C ALA A 57 -62.63 -66.84 -54.82
N GLN A 58 -63.30 -66.35 -53.78
CA GLN A 58 -62.92 -65.10 -53.09
C GLN A 58 -61.50 -65.15 -52.51
N ARG A 59 -61.05 -66.31 -51.99
CA ARG A 59 -59.68 -66.47 -51.46
C ARG A 59 -58.63 -66.51 -52.57
N VAL A 60 -58.94 -67.08 -53.73
CA VAL A 60 -58.03 -67.06 -54.89
C VAL A 60 -57.91 -65.64 -55.46
N ASP A 61 -59.00 -64.88 -55.53
CA ASP A 61 -59.01 -63.49 -55.96
C ASP A 61 -58.22 -62.58 -55.00
N GLN A 62 -58.37 -62.77 -53.68
CA GLN A 62 -57.58 -62.09 -52.65
C GLN A 62 -56.08 -62.42 -52.72
N LEU A 63 -55.70 -63.64 -53.12
CA LEU A 63 -54.31 -64.02 -53.31
C LEU A 63 -53.74 -63.43 -54.62
N ALA A 64 -54.51 -63.43 -55.71
CA ALA A 64 -54.10 -62.85 -56.98
C ALA A 64 -53.90 -61.32 -56.88
N THR A 65 -54.83 -60.62 -56.22
CA THR A 65 -54.70 -59.18 -55.94
C THR A 65 -53.56 -58.89 -54.96
N GLY A 66 -53.38 -59.71 -53.91
CA GLY A 66 -52.23 -59.60 -53.00
C GLY A 66 -50.88 -59.76 -53.71
N GLN A 67 -50.77 -60.69 -54.66
CA GLN A 67 -49.54 -60.91 -55.43
C GLN A 67 -49.27 -59.78 -56.42
N ALA A 68 -50.31 -59.24 -57.09
CA ALA A 68 -50.17 -58.05 -57.95
C ALA A 68 -49.71 -56.80 -57.16
N HIS A 69 -50.17 -56.62 -55.92
CA HIS A 69 -49.70 -55.56 -55.03
C HIS A 69 -48.22 -55.74 -54.60
N LEU A 70 -47.71 -56.98 -54.54
CA LEU A 70 -46.31 -57.25 -54.19
C LEU A 70 -45.36 -56.91 -55.35
N ASP A 71 -45.68 -57.32 -56.59
CA ASP A 71 -44.88 -56.93 -57.77
C ASP A 71 -44.87 -55.39 -57.96
N GLY A 72 -46.03 -54.75 -57.81
CA GLY A 72 -46.14 -53.28 -57.90
C GLY A 72 -45.27 -52.56 -56.86
N ASN A 73 -45.25 -53.05 -55.61
CA ASN A 73 -44.41 -52.49 -54.55
C ASN A 73 -42.91 -52.75 -54.79
N LEU A 74 -42.53 -53.95 -55.24
CA LEU A 74 -41.13 -54.27 -55.56
C LEU A 74 -40.59 -53.42 -56.72
N GLN A 75 -41.39 -53.22 -57.77
CA GLN A 75 -40.99 -52.41 -58.92
C GLN A 75 -40.96 -50.91 -58.58
N ALA A 76 -41.88 -50.42 -57.74
CA ALA A 76 -41.82 -49.07 -57.18
C ALA A 76 -40.60 -48.87 -56.27
N GLN A 77 -40.25 -49.84 -55.43
CA GLN A 77 -39.08 -49.79 -54.56
C GLN A 77 -37.77 -49.80 -55.34
N ALA A 78 -37.69 -50.58 -56.44
CA ALA A 78 -36.54 -50.57 -57.36
C ALA A 78 -36.39 -49.20 -58.06
N GLN A 79 -37.48 -48.58 -58.52
CA GLN A 79 -37.44 -47.23 -59.09
C GLN A 79 -37.05 -46.17 -58.04
N ALA A 80 -37.55 -46.28 -56.80
CA ALA A 80 -37.18 -45.38 -55.71
C ALA A 80 -35.69 -45.48 -55.37
N GLN A 81 -35.11 -46.69 -55.32
CA GLN A 81 -33.66 -46.86 -55.12
C GLN A 81 -32.84 -46.30 -56.29
N GLY A 82 -33.30 -46.47 -57.54
CA GLY A 82 -32.67 -45.85 -58.71
C GLY A 82 -32.64 -44.32 -58.65
N GLN A 83 -33.74 -43.70 -58.22
CA GLN A 83 -33.82 -42.24 -58.02
C GLN A 83 -32.97 -41.76 -56.83
N ILE A 84 -32.87 -42.54 -55.76
CA ILE A 84 -31.96 -42.23 -54.62
C ILE A 84 -30.49 -42.26 -55.07
N GLY A 85 -30.12 -43.17 -55.97
CA GLY A 85 -28.76 -43.23 -56.54
C GLY A 85 -28.39 -41.95 -57.30
N THR A 86 -29.20 -41.54 -58.28
CA THR A 86 -28.92 -40.32 -59.06
C THR A 86 -29.03 -39.04 -58.22
N LEU A 87 -29.93 -39.00 -57.22
CA LEU A 87 -30.01 -37.90 -56.27
C LEU A 87 -28.78 -37.85 -55.35
N MET A 88 -28.20 -38.99 -54.97
CA MET A 88 -26.93 -39.05 -54.24
C MET A 88 -25.75 -38.56 -55.09
N GLU A 89 -25.67 -38.92 -56.37
CA GLU A 89 -24.62 -38.38 -57.25
C GLU A 89 -24.75 -36.87 -57.44
N GLN A 90 -25.96 -36.35 -57.66
CA GLN A 90 -26.20 -34.90 -57.70
C GLN A 90 -25.82 -34.21 -56.38
N ARG A 91 -26.22 -34.78 -55.23
CA ARG A 91 -25.84 -34.26 -53.91
C ARG A 91 -24.33 -34.28 -53.68
N LEU A 92 -23.63 -35.34 -54.09
CA LEU A 92 -22.18 -35.43 -53.93
C LEU A 92 -21.46 -34.40 -54.81
N GLY A 93 -21.91 -34.20 -56.06
CA GLY A 93 -21.40 -33.13 -56.93
C GLY A 93 -21.68 -31.73 -56.36
N GLU A 94 -22.92 -31.47 -55.93
CA GLU A 94 -23.36 -30.21 -55.32
C GLU A 94 -22.57 -29.88 -54.04
N VAL A 95 -22.33 -30.87 -53.17
CA VAL A 95 -21.51 -30.73 -51.96
C VAL A 95 -20.03 -30.55 -52.30
N GLN A 96 -19.50 -31.29 -53.27
CA GLN A 96 -18.09 -31.17 -53.68
C GLN A 96 -17.79 -29.79 -54.31
N VAL A 97 -18.72 -29.24 -55.10
CA VAL A 97 -18.63 -27.88 -55.65
C VAL A 97 -18.77 -26.83 -54.55
N ASN A 98 -19.80 -26.90 -53.70
CA ASN A 98 -19.98 -25.97 -52.58
C ASN A 98 -18.79 -25.99 -51.62
N MET A 99 -18.19 -27.17 -51.37
CA MET A 99 -17.02 -27.28 -50.49
C MET A 99 -15.76 -26.72 -51.14
N HIS A 100 -15.56 -26.86 -52.46
CA HIS A 100 -14.48 -26.18 -53.17
C HIS A 100 -14.67 -24.66 -53.22
N GLU A 101 -15.89 -24.18 -53.44
CA GLU A 101 -16.15 -22.73 -53.48
C GLU A 101 -16.00 -22.10 -52.09
N ASN A 102 -16.48 -22.77 -51.04
CA ASN A 102 -16.29 -22.31 -49.66
C ASN A 102 -14.82 -22.42 -49.21
N LEU A 103 -14.09 -23.47 -49.58
CA LEU A 103 -12.64 -23.54 -49.36
C LEU A 103 -11.91 -22.41 -50.09
N ALA A 104 -12.26 -22.11 -51.35
CA ALA A 104 -11.68 -21.00 -52.09
C ALA A 104 -12.01 -19.63 -51.48
N LYS A 105 -13.24 -19.42 -50.96
CA LYS A 105 -13.64 -18.21 -50.22
C LYS A 105 -12.88 -18.08 -48.89
N VAL A 106 -12.74 -19.18 -48.13
CA VAL A 106 -11.94 -19.21 -46.89
C VAL A 106 -10.47 -18.96 -47.19
N GLN A 107 -9.91 -19.53 -48.25
CA GLN A 107 -8.51 -19.37 -48.61
C GLN A 107 -8.20 -17.95 -49.10
N ARG A 108 -9.09 -17.33 -49.91
CA ARG A 108 -8.99 -15.91 -50.29
C ARG A 108 -9.12 -14.98 -49.09
N SER A 109 -10.19 -15.11 -48.30
CA SER A 109 -10.39 -14.24 -47.12
C SER A 109 -9.30 -14.43 -46.06
N THR A 110 -8.74 -15.63 -45.89
CA THR A 110 -7.57 -15.84 -45.03
C THR A 110 -6.32 -15.18 -45.61
N GLY A 111 -6.12 -15.22 -46.93
CA GLY A 111 -5.04 -14.51 -47.62
C GLY A 111 -5.16 -12.98 -47.51
N GLU A 112 -6.35 -12.43 -47.72
CA GLU A 112 -6.66 -10.99 -47.62
C GLU A 112 -6.55 -10.49 -46.17
N ASN A 113 -7.00 -11.27 -45.19
CA ASN A 113 -6.80 -10.98 -43.77
C ASN A 113 -5.32 -11.07 -43.37
N LEU A 114 -4.57 -12.06 -43.87
CA LEU A 114 -3.14 -12.19 -43.57
C LEU A 114 -2.31 -11.07 -44.23
N ALA A 115 -2.64 -10.69 -45.47
CA ALA A 115 -2.00 -9.58 -46.18
C ALA A 115 -2.30 -8.23 -45.52
N SER A 116 -3.56 -7.95 -45.18
CA SER A 116 -3.93 -6.72 -44.47
C SER A 116 -3.42 -6.69 -43.03
N MET A 117 -3.24 -7.85 -42.37
CA MET A 117 -2.59 -7.93 -41.07
C MET A 117 -1.07 -7.74 -41.16
N GLN A 118 -0.39 -8.29 -42.17
CA GLN A 118 1.01 -7.96 -42.45
C GLN A 118 1.20 -6.48 -42.76
N GLN A 119 0.37 -5.89 -43.61
CA GLN A 119 0.50 -4.49 -43.98
C GLN A 119 0.23 -3.57 -42.77
N LYS A 120 -0.83 -3.80 -41.99
CA LYS A 120 -1.06 -3.09 -40.72
C LYS A 120 0.10 -3.27 -39.73
N MET A 121 0.69 -4.46 -39.64
CA MET A 121 1.85 -4.71 -38.79
C MET A 121 3.08 -3.93 -39.28
N THR A 122 3.30 -3.86 -40.60
CA THR A 122 4.39 -3.08 -41.22
C THR A 122 4.18 -1.57 -41.02
N ASP A 123 2.98 -1.05 -41.23
CA ASP A 123 2.63 0.37 -40.99
C ASP A 123 2.76 0.73 -39.51
N THR A 124 2.38 -0.17 -38.61
CA THR A 124 2.53 0.00 -37.15
C THR A 124 4.00 -0.04 -36.74
N LEU A 125 4.81 -0.96 -37.27
CA LEU A 125 6.26 -0.97 -37.01
C LEU A 125 6.95 0.28 -37.59
N ALA A 126 6.56 0.74 -38.77
CA ALA A 126 7.13 1.95 -39.38
C ALA A 126 6.80 3.20 -38.55
N THR A 127 5.54 3.40 -38.16
CA THR A 127 5.13 4.52 -37.30
C THR A 127 5.74 4.43 -35.90
N GLN A 128 5.83 3.23 -35.31
CA GLN A 128 6.48 3.01 -34.02
C GLN A 128 8.00 3.22 -34.09
N GLN A 129 8.66 2.83 -35.18
CA GLN A 129 10.09 3.10 -35.40
C GLN A 129 10.37 4.59 -35.61
N LEU A 130 9.51 5.31 -36.34
CA LEU A 130 9.60 6.76 -36.49
C LEU A 130 9.39 7.48 -35.15
N GLN A 131 8.36 7.11 -34.37
CA GLN A 131 8.18 7.61 -33.01
C GLN A 131 9.36 7.26 -32.10
N MET A 132 9.98 6.09 -32.25
CA MET A 132 11.14 5.71 -31.45
C MET A 132 12.37 6.55 -31.82
N GLN A 133 12.60 6.83 -33.12
CA GLN A 133 13.65 7.75 -33.56
C GLN A 133 13.38 9.20 -33.10
N GLU A 134 12.15 9.69 -33.21
CA GLU A 134 11.77 11.03 -32.76
C GLU A 134 11.92 11.19 -31.24
N ASN A 135 11.51 10.19 -30.46
CA ASN A 135 11.73 10.17 -29.02
C ASN A 135 13.21 10.05 -28.65
N LEU A 136 14.01 9.25 -29.37
CA LEU A 136 15.46 9.17 -29.17
C LEU A 136 16.17 10.47 -29.54
N ALA A 137 15.77 11.15 -30.61
CA ALA A 137 16.32 12.45 -31.01
C ALA A 137 15.96 13.55 -30.00
N ASN A 138 14.69 13.63 -29.57
CA ASN A 138 14.25 14.56 -28.52
C ASN A 138 14.92 14.25 -27.17
N MET A 139 15.16 12.98 -26.83
CA MET A 139 15.92 12.59 -25.66
C MET A 139 17.39 13.00 -25.79
N GLN A 140 18.06 12.73 -26.91
CA GLN A 140 19.44 13.15 -27.16
C GLN A 140 19.61 14.67 -27.10
N LEU A 141 18.68 15.45 -27.68
CA LEU A 141 18.69 16.91 -27.58
C LEU A 141 18.50 17.38 -26.14
N ARG A 142 17.51 16.85 -25.41
CA ARG A 142 17.28 17.20 -24.00
C ARG A 142 18.45 16.81 -23.10
N THR A 143 19.03 15.63 -23.29
CA THR A 143 20.21 15.17 -22.55
C THR A 143 21.45 15.99 -22.94
N GLY A 144 21.63 16.37 -24.20
CA GLY A 144 22.71 17.25 -24.64
C GLY A 144 22.61 18.66 -24.04
N HIS A 145 21.41 19.26 -24.03
CA HIS A 145 21.16 20.52 -23.35
C HIS A 145 21.37 20.41 -21.83
N ALA A 146 20.83 19.37 -21.18
CA ALA A 146 21.00 19.16 -19.75
C ALA A 146 22.47 18.89 -19.36
N LEU A 147 23.24 18.18 -20.18
CA LEU A 147 24.67 17.97 -19.98
C LEU A 147 25.48 19.24 -20.22
N ASN A 148 25.13 20.06 -21.20
CA ASN A 148 25.79 21.36 -21.41
C ASN A 148 25.47 22.34 -20.27
N GLU A 149 24.21 22.43 -19.84
CA GLU A 149 23.81 23.27 -18.70
C GLU A 149 24.41 22.75 -17.38
N MET A 150 24.51 21.42 -17.19
CA MET A 150 25.22 20.82 -16.06
C MET A 150 26.72 21.08 -16.13
N GLN A 151 27.34 21.03 -17.31
CA GLN A 151 28.76 21.29 -17.52
C GLN A 151 29.10 22.79 -17.38
N GLU A 152 28.20 23.68 -17.76
CA GLU A 152 28.31 25.13 -17.54
C GLU A 152 28.14 25.45 -16.05
N LYS A 153 27.12 24.88 -15.37
CA LYS A 153 26.95 25.01 -13.91
C LYS A 153 28.09 24.34 -13.13
N LEU A 154 28.65 23.24 -13.61
CA LEU A 154 29.85 22.63 -13.03
C LEU A 154 31.09 23.50 -13.26
N ASN A 155 31.30 24.09 -14.44
CA ASN A 155 32.41 25.01 -14.64
C ASN A 155 32.24 26.31 -13.84
N ALA A 156 31.03 26.86 -13.73
CA ALA A 156 30.73 28.01 -12.89
C ALA A 156 30.90 27.69 -11.39
N SER A 157 30.49 26.49 -10.96
CA SER A 157 30.66 26.01 -9.58
C SER A 157 32.11 25.64 -9.27
N LEU A 158 32.85 25.01 -10.19
CA LEU A 158 34.26 24.67 -10.02
C LEU A 158 35.15 25.91 -10.10
N SER A 159 34.86 26.87 -10.98
CA SER A 159 35.56 28.16 -11.04
C SER A 159 35.20 29.05 -9.83
N GLY A 160 33.92 29.08 -9.44
CA GLY A 160 33.45 29.76 -8.22
C GLY A 160 34.07 29.18 -6.96
N ASN A 161 34.05 27.85 -6.80
CA ASN A 161 34.70 27.15 -5.70
C ASN A 161 36.22 27.28 -5.79
N ALA A 162 36.87 27.18 -6.94
CA ALA A 162 38.31 27.39 -7.05
C ALA A 162 38.71 28.83 -6.68
N LYS A 163 37.92 29.83 -7.07
CA LYS A 163 38.12 31.23 -6.68
C LYS A 163 37.86 31.43 -5.18
N GLN A 164 36.80 30.85 -4.63
CA GLN A 164 36.45 30.96 -3.20
C GLN A 164 37.41 30.14 -2.33
N THR A 165 37.93 29.00 -2.80
CA THR A 165 39.01 28.22 -2.18
C THR A 165 40.34 28.94 -2.32
N ALA A 166 40.62 29.63 -3.43
CA ALA A 166 41.80 30.50 -3.54
C ALA A 166 41.71 31.67 -2.55
N THR A 167 40.58 32.39 -2.49
CA THR A 167 40.37 33.44 -1.47
C THR A 167 40.39 32.89 -0.05
N SER A 168 39.83 31.69 0.20
CA SER A 168 39.91 31.03 1.50
C SER A 168 41.32 30.58 1.84
N LEU A 169 42.13 30.16 0.85
CA LEU A 169 43.54 29.84 1.02
C LEU A 169 44.36 31.11 1.25
N THR A 170 44.08 32.22 0.57
CA THR A 170 44.70 33.52 0.88
C THR A 170 44.33 33.97 2.29
N GLN A 171 43.07 33.87 2.70
CA GLN A 171 42.64 34.18 4.07
C GLN A 171 43.19 33.20 5.11
N LEU A 172 43.39 31.92 4.76
CA LEU A 172 44.08 30.95 5.61
C LEU A 172 45.59 31.22 5.66
N GLN A 173 46.19 31.77 4.60
CA GLN A 173 47.59 32.15 4.52
C GLN A 173 47.85 33.47 5.28
N GLU A 174 46.92 34.43 5.24
CA GLU A 174 46.86 35.58 6.15
C GLU A 174 46.68 35.12 7.61
N ARG A 175 45.80 34.14 7.87
CA ARG A 175 45.67 33.53 9.21
C ARG A 175 46.89 32.72 9.63
N LEU A 176 47.64 32.14 8.71
CA LEU A 176 48.91 31.45 8.98
C LEU A 176 50.04 32.45 9.24
N GLN A 177 50.11 33.58 8.52
CA GLN A 177 50.92 34.73 8.93
C GLN A 177 50.46 35.32 10.27
N THR A 178 49.18 35.16 10.62
CA THR A 178 48.67 35.48 11.97
C THR A 178 49.04 34.41 13.01
N ILE A 179 49.46 33.20 12.59
CA ILE A 179 50.03 32.14 13.43
C ILE A 179 51.55 32.31 13.58
N ASP A 180 52.27 32.80 12.56
CA ASP A 180 53.64 33.28 12.71
C ASP A 180 53.67 34.47 13.71
N LYS A 181 52.71 35.40 13.58
CA LYS A 181 52.45 36.43 14.60
C LYS A 181 51.92 35.87 15.92
N ALA A 182 51.33 34.67 15.96
CA ALA A 182 51.01 34.00 17.23
C ALA A 182 52.30 33.48 17.91
N GLN A 183 53.30 33.08 17.13
CA GLN A 183 54.65 32.79 17.61
C GLN A 183 55.34 34.06 18.13
N GLU A 184 55.20 35.21 17.45
CA GLU A 184 55.60 36.50 18.03
C GLU A 184 54.81 36.82 19.32
N ASN A 185 53.52 36.47 19.41
CA ASN A 185 52.73 36.68 20.63
C ASN A 185 53.19 35.81 21.81
N ILE A 186 53.85 34.66 21.59
CA ILE A 186 54.50 33.91 22.68
C ILE A 186 55.66 34.73 23.26
N THR A 187 56.47 35.37 22.40
CA THR A 187 57.53 36.31 22.83
C THR A 187 56.93 37.58 23.45
N ARG A 188 55.78 38.05 22.95
CA ARG A 188 55.05 39.24 23.42
C ARG A 188 54.27 39.00 24.71
N LEU A 189 54.05 37.75 25.13
CA LEU A 189 53.38 37.41 26.39
C LEU A 189 54.14 37.97 27.62
N SER A 190 55.47 38.04 27.51
CA SER A 190 56.35 38.72 28.49
C SER A 190 56.21 40.25 28.47
N GLY A 191 55.69 40.82 27.38
CA GLY A 191 55.52 42.26 27.17
C GLY A 191 54.13 42.80 27.51
N ASP A 192 53.07 41.98 27.46
CA ASP A 192 51.72 42.42 27.88
C ASP A 192 51.63 42.74 29.39
N VAL A 193 52.61 42.31 30.20
CA VAL A 193 52.76 42.77 31.59
C VAL A 193 53.09 44.27 31.68
N LEU A 194 53.73 44.86 30.65
CA LEU A 194 54.09 46.29 30.63
C LEU A 194 52.91 47.18 30.19
N SER A 195 52.12 46.76 29.19
CA SER A 195 50.92 47.52 28.78
C SER A 195 49.83 47.52 29.86
N LEU A 196 49.82 46.49 30.71
CA LEU A 196 49.01 46.43 31.92
C LEU A 196 49.38 47.54 32.93
N GLN A 197 50.66 47.87 33.13
CA GLN A 197 51.10 48.83 34.16
C GLN A 197 50.51 50.25 33.98
N ASP A 198 50.52 50.79 32.77
CA ASP A 198 50.05 52.16 32.50
C ASP A 198 48.54 52.34 32.74
N ILE A 199 47.74 51.31 32.48
CA ILE A 199 46.27 51.34 32.61
C ILE A 199 45.82 51.05 34.05
N LEU A 200 46.60 50.27 34.80
CA LEU A 200 46.19 49.64 36.05
C LEU A 200 46.72 50.31 37.31
N SER A 201 47.31 51.51 37.22
CA SER A 201 47.88 52.24 38.37
C SER A 201 46.91 52.41 39.56
N ASN A 202 45.61 52.63 39.31
CA ASN A 202 44.59 52.80 40.36
C ASN A 202 43.72 51.54 40.55
N LYS A 203 43.56 51.08 41.79
CA LYS A 203 42.70 49.94 42.18
C LYS A 203 41.28 49.98 41.59
N GLN A 204 40.71 51.17 41.41
CA GLN A 204 39.38 51.34 40.81
C GLN A 204 39.38 51.14 39.29
N THR A 205 40.44 51.56 38.56
CA THR A 205 40.57 51.23 37.13
C THR A 205 40.90 49.76 36.91
N ARG A 206 41.61 49.11 37.85
CA ARG A 206 41.83 47.65 37.86
C ARG A 206 40.52 46.86 37.90
N GLY A 207 39.60 47.21 38.80
CA GLY A 207 38.28 46.59 38.89
C GLY A 207 37.48 46.78 37.59
N ALA A 208 37.35 48.03 37.14
CA ALA A 208 36.63 48.37 35.92
C ALA A 208 37.19 47.66 34.67
N PHE A 209 38.51 47.50 34.53
CA PHE A 209 39.12 46.74 33.43
C PHE A 209 38.70 45.26 33.46
N GLY A 210 38.73 44.63 34.64
CA GLY A 210 38.28 43.25 34.83
C GLY A 210 36.79 43.05 34.54
N GLU A 211 35.94 44.02 34.92
CA GLU A 211 34.50 44.01 34.61
C GLU A 211 34.22 44.22 33.12
N ILE A 212 34.91 45.17 32.47
CA ILE A 212 34.78 45.46 31.03
C ILE A 212 35.20 44.24 30.19
N GLN A 213 36.32 43.62 30.54
CA GLN A 213 36.81 42.43 29.83
C GLN A 213 35.86 41.23 30.01
N LEU A 214 35.31 41.04 31.22
CA LEU A 214 34.30 40.01 31.46
C LEU A 214 33.03 40.26 30.64
N ASN A 215 32.54 41.50 30.60
CA ASN A 215 31.37 41.90 29.81
C ASN A 215 31.58 41.67 28.31
N ASP A 216 32.73 42.05 27.76
CA ASP A 216 33.09 41.83 26.35
C ASP A 216 33.12 40.33 26.00
N ILE A 217 33.65 39.48 26.87
CA ILE A 217 33.67 38.01 26.69
C ILE A 217 32.25 37.43 26.79
N VAL A 218 31.48 37.83 27.80
CA VAL A 218 30.12 37.31 28.05
C VAL A 218 29.15 37.71 26.94
N SER A 219 29.14 38.97 26.52
CA SER A 219 28.26 39.47 25.45
C SER A 219 28.57 38.88 24.06
N LYS A 220 29.80 38.43 23.82
CA LYS A 220 30.19 37.67 22.61
C LYS A 220 29.85 36.18 22.71
N ALA A 221 29.84 35.62 23.91
CA ALA A 221 29.66 34.19 24.12
C ALA A 221 28.22 33.76 24.45
N LEU A 222 27.38 34.63 25.01
CA LEU A 222 26.02 34.32 25.45
C LEU A 222 24.99 35.32 24.88
N PRO A 223 23.76 34.87 24.55
CA PRO A 223 22.65 35.78 24.26
C PRO A 223 22.31 36.67 25.47
N THR A 224 21.82 37.88 25.23
CA THR A 224 21.58 38.91 26.26
C THR A 224 20.45 38.59 27.25
N ASP A 225 19.64 37.56 27.00
CA ASP A 225 18.63 37.03 27.92
C ASP A 225 19.19 35.91 28.84
N SER A 226 20.43 35.49 28.61
CA SER A 226 21.06 34.33 29.26
C SER A 226 22.03 34.71 30.38
N TYR A 227 22.18 36.01 30.67
CA TYR A 227 23.02 36.52 31.74
C TYR A 227 22.52 37.88 32.27
N ALA A 228 22.89 38.19 33.51
CA ALA A 228 22.68 39.48 34.15
C ALA A 228 24.01 40.01 34.71
N LEU A 229 24.42 41.22 34.32
CA LEU A 229 25.63 41.88 34.84
C LEU A 229 25.30 42.64 36.13
N GLN A 230 26.27 42.71 37.05
CA GLN A 230 26.13 43.37 38.37
C GLN A 230 24.86 42.92 39.13
N HIS A 231 24.53 41.63 39.03
CA HIS A 231 23.34 41.03 39.63
C HIS A 231 23.47 40.92 41.16
N THR A 232 22.38 41.15 41.91
CA THR A 232 22.37 41.08 43.38
C THR A 232 21.56 39.86 43.84
N LEU A 233 22.22 38.94 44.55
CA LEU A 233 21.64 37.71 45.09
C LEU A 233 20.79 37.98 46.35
N SER A 234 20.02 36.98 46.79
CA SER A 234 19.13 37.06 47.96
C SER A 234 19.83 37.50 49.25
N ASN A 235 21.11 37.17 49.40
CA ASN A 235 21.97 37.54 50.54
C ASN A 235 22.49 39.01 50.48
N GLY A 236 22.04 39.80 49.50
CA GLY A 236 22.44 41.19 49.29
C GLY A 236 23.88 41.37 48.79
N LYS A 237 24.56 40.31 48.34
CA LYS A 237 25.85 40.40 47.66
C LYS A 237 25.62 40.60 46.16
N ARG A 238 26.42 41.47 45.56
CA ARG A 238 26.41 41.76 44.13
C ARG A 238 27.58 41.06 43.46
N ALA A 239 27.29 40.32 42.40
CA ALA A 239 28.27 39.60 41.58
C ALA A 239 28.43 40.30 40.22
N ASP A 240 29.63 40.24 39.63
CA ASP A 240 29.92 40.93 38.37
C ASP A 240 29.11 40.38 37.19
N CYS A 241 28.87 39.06 37.15
CA CYS A 241 27.94 38.42 36.23
C CYS A 241 27.25 37.21 36.87
N LEU A 242 25.96 37.05 36.62
CA LEU A 242 25.19 35.82 36.83
C LEU A 242 24.77 35.27 35.47
N ILE A 243 25.05 33.99 35.20
CA ILE A 243 24.62 33.28 33.99
C ILE A 243 23.39 32.46 34.32
N HIS A 244 22.31 32.66 33.58
CA HIS A 244 21.09 31.88 33.70
C HIS A 244 21.27 30.56 32.95
N LEU A 245 21.16 29.44 33.66
CA LEU A 245 21.19 28.08 33.11
C LEU A 245 19.99 27.28 33.61
N PRO A 246 19.54 26.25 32.86
CA PRO A 246 18.56 25.29 33.38
C PRO A 246 19.10 24.56 34.61
N ASN A 247 18.20 24.13 35.50
CA ASN A 247 18.52 23.27 36.62
C ASN A 247 18.39 21.78 36.21
N PRO A 248 19.40 20.92 36.41
CA PRO A 248 20.76 21.22 36.85
C PRO A 248 21.66 21.71 35.69
N PRO A 249 22.71 22.50 35.96
CA PRO A 249 23.22 22.87 37.29
C PRO A 249 22.56 24.10 37.94
N GLY A 250 21.74 24.86 37.21
CA GLY A 250 21.19 26.13 37.70
C GLY A 250 22.15 27.32 37.51
N PRO A 251 21.79 28.54 37.99
CA PRO A 251 22.51 29.77 37.66
C PRO A 251 23.94 29.80 38.19
N ILE A 252 24.92 30.15 37.35
CA ILE A 252 26.34 30.20 37.72
C ILE A 252 26.82 31.64 37.83
N VAL A 253 27.48 31.96 38.94
CA VAL A 253 28.11 33.28 39.17
C VAL A 253 29.52 33.31 38.58
N ILE A 254 29.87 34.45 37.95
CA ILE A 254 31.25 34.85 37.66
C ILE A 254 31.58 36.13 38.42
N ASP A 255 32.74 36.12 39.09
CA ASP A 255 33.25 37.23 39.90
C ASP A 255 34.71 37.53 39.50
N SER A 256 35.00 38.80 39.21
CA SER A 256 36.28 39.24 38.62
C SER A 256 37.28 39.61 39.71
N LYS A 257 38.39 38.87 39.82
CA LYS A 257 39.38 39.07 40.89
C LYS A 257 40.81 39.04 40.34
N PHE A 258 41.57 40.05 40.72
CA PHE A 258 42.87 40.34 40.14
C PHE A 258 43.89 40.64 41.26
N PRO A 259 44.67 39.63 41.71
CA PRO A 259 45.62 39.75 42.82
C PRO A 259 46.93 40.47 42.42
N LEU A 260 46.83 41.50 41.56
CA LEU A 260 47.95 42.14 40.88
C LEU A 260 49.00 42.69 41.86
N GLU A 261 48.57 43.41 42.90
CA GLU A 261 49.47 44.04 43.89
C GLU A 261 50.46 43.04 44.54
N ALA A 262 50.03 41.78 44.71
CA ALA A 262 50.87 40.72 45.26
C ALA A 262 51.75 40.04 44.18
N TYR A 263 51.25 39.97 42.94
CA TYR A 263 51.96 39.44 41.78
C TYR A 263 53.09 40.38 41.32
N GLU A 264 52.82 41.68 41.22
CA GLU A 264 53.81 42.73 40.95
C GLU A 264 54.93 42.71 41.99
N ARG A 265 54.59 42.60 43.28
CA ARG A 265 55.58 42.49 44.36
C ARG A 265 56.45 41.24 44.24
N MET A 266 55.87 40.12 43.80
CA MET A 266 56.60 38.88 43.53
C MET A 266 57.57 39.02 42.34
N LEU A 267 57.15 39.70 41.27
CA LEU A 267 58.00 39.98 40.10
C LEU A 267 59.10 41.02 40.37
N ALA A 268 58.81 42.03 41.19
CA ALA A 268 59.75 43.10 41.54
C ALA A 268 60.75 42.74 42.67
N SER A 269 60.66 41.52 43.22
CA SER A 269 61.54 41.03 44.28
C SER A 269 62.98 40.84 43.79
N GLN A 270 63.95 41.48 44.43
CA GLN A 270 65.37 41.41 44.04
C GLN A 270 66.16 40.38 44.87
N THR A 271 65.65 40.03 46.05
CA THR A 271 66.22 39.03 46.96
C THR A 271 65.31 37.82 47.14
N GLU A 272 65.89 36.67 47.48
CA GLU A 272 65.13 35.43 47.77
C GLU A 272 64.16 35.60 48.96
N ALA A 273 64.49 36.49 49.91
CA ALA A 273 63.64 36.81 51.06
C ALA A 273 62.39 37.59 50.65
N GLU A 274 62.55 38.61 49.78
CA GLU A 274 61.42 39.35 49.20
C GLU A 274 60.55 38.44 48.34
N LEU A 275 61.16 37.58 47.52
CA LEU A 275 60.44 36.65 46.65
C LEU A 275 59.56 35.69 47.45
N LYS A 276 60.08 35.12 48.55
CA LYS A 276 59.30 34.28 49.48
C LYS A 276 58.14 35.05 50.13
N ALA A 277 58.35 36.31 50.51
CA ALA A 277 57.29 37.16 51.06
C ALA A 277 56.22 37.53 50.01
N GLY A 278 56.63 37.81 48.76
CA GLY A 278 55.74 38.07 47.62
C GLY A 278 54.88 36.86 47.28
N ILE A 279 55.49 35.67 47.18
CA ILE A 279 54.78 34.40 47.00
C ILE A 279 53.74 34.19 48.11
N GLN A 280 54.11 34.35 49.38
CA GLN A 280 53.18 34.13 50.49
C GLN A 280 52.03 35.16 50.49
N MET A 281 52.30 36.40 50.13
CA MET A 281 51.28 37.45 49.95
C MET A 281 50.32 37.10 48.80
N PHE A 282 50.84 36.60 47.68
CA PHE A 282 50.04 36.17 46.53
C PHE A 282 49.15 34.97 46.88
N LYS A 283 49.71 33.92 47.51
CA LYS A 283 48.94 32.76 48.00
C LYS A 283 47.82 33.18 48.95
N THR A 284 48.10 34.11 49.86
CA THR A 284 47.10 34.63 50.81
C THR A 284 45.99 35.41 50.11
N SER A 285 46.32 36.23 49.09
CA SER A 285 45.33 36.99 48.32
C SER A 285 44.42 36.08 47.48
N VAL A 286 44.98 35.09 46.78
CA VAL A 286 44.20 34.15 45.95
C VAL A 286 43.30 33.27 46.82
N ARG A 287 43.82 32.69 47.90
CA ARG A 287 43.01 31.90 48.86
C ARG A 287 41.87 32.72 49.44
N LYS A 288 42.13 33.99 49.80
CA LYS A 288 41.08 34.89 50.26
C LYS A 288 40.01 35.09 49.20
N HIS A 289 40.36 35.32 47.93
CA HIS A 289 39.37 35.47 46.85
C HIS A 289 38.54 34.19 46.62
N ILE A 290 39.15 33.00 46.72
CA ILE A 290 38.44 31.72 46.64
C ILE A 290 37.39 31.60 47.77
N SER A 291 37.78 31.85 49.02
CA SER A 291 36.85 31.85 50.17
C SER A 291 35.77 32.93 50.02
N ASP A 292 36.19 34.16 49.67
CA ASP A 292 35.31 35.31 49.43
C ASP A 292 34.24 35.02 48.37
N ILE A 293 34.54 34.22 47.34
CA ILE A 293 33.61 33.84 46.27
C ILE A 293 32.69 32.70 46.74
N SER A 294 33.27 31.64 47.30
CA SER A 294 32.52 30.46 47.77
C SER A 294 31.45 30.84 48.81
N GLU A 295 31.81 31.66 49.79
CA GLU A 295 30.92 32.10 50.88
C GLU A 295 29.81 33.07 50.44
N LYS A 296 30.00 33.80 49.34
CA LYS A 296 29.07 34.89 48.93
C LYS A 296 28.16 34.52 47.77
N TYR A 297 28.58 33.58 46.93
CA TYR A 297 27.98 33.34 45.62
C TYR A 297 27.58 31.89 45.36
N ILE A 298 27.84 30.97 46.28
CA ILE A 298 27.35 29.58 46.20
C ILE A 298 26.25 29.41 47.26
N ILE A 299 25.00 29.61 46.84
CA ILE A 299 23.81 29.62 47.69
C ILE A 299 22.90 28.48 47.28
N ASP A 300 22.66 27.54 48.19
CA ASP A 300 21.78 26.38 47.95
C ASP A 300 20.37 26.82 47.55
N GLY A 301 19.81 26.17 46.52
CA GLY A 301 18.52 26.50 45.93
C GLY A 301 18.45 27.78 45.06
N GLU A 302 19.45 28.65 45.07
CA GLU A 302 19.49 29.89 44.27
C GLU A 302 20.52 29.84 43.14
N THR A 303 21.73 29.34 43.41
CA THR A 303 22.81 29.20 42.44
C THR A 303 23.19 27.74 42.25
N ALA A 304 23.99 27.46 41.22
CA ALA A 304 24.65 26.18 41.06
C ALA A 304 25.63 25.88 42.20
N ASP A 305 26.02 24.61 42.32
CA ASP A 305 27.02 24.08 43.26
C ASP A 305 28.46 24.59 43.04
N GLY A 306 28.69 25.60 42.19
CA GLY A 306 30.01 26.17 41.94
C GLY A 306 29.98 27.50 41.20
N ALA A 307 31.06 28.27 41.37
CA ALA A 307 31.23 29.62 40.81
C ALA A 307 32.54 29.75 40.02
N LEU A 308 32.65 30.79 39.20
CA LEU A 308 33.83 31.08 38.37
C LEU A 308 34.59 32.30 38.90
N MET A 309 35.85 32.13 39.28
CA MET A 309 36.76 33.24 39.58
C MET A 309 37.48 33.65 38.28
N PHE A 310 37.10 34.81 37.75
CA PHE A 310 37.69 35.34 36.52
C PHE A 310 38.96 36.14 36.82
N LEU A 311 40.08 35.70 36.25
CA LEU A 311 41.37 36.38 36.26
C LEU A 311 41.57 37.09 34.92
N PRO A 312 41.58 38.44 34.85
CA PRO A 312 41.70 39.19 33.60
C PRO A 312 43.15 39.24 33.04
N SER A 313 43.90 38.13 33.16
CA SER A 313 45.26 37.97 32.63
C SER A 313 45.62 36.49 32.45
N GLU A 314 45.94 36.11 31.20
CA GLU A 314 46.47 34.78 30.87
C GLU A 314 47.80 34.48 31.57
N ALA A 315 48.67 35.49 31.73
CA ALA A 315 49.98 35.33 32.35
C ALA A 315 49.87 34.93 33.84
N ILE A 316 49.03 35.62 34.61
CA ILE A 316 48.79 35.27 36.03
C ILE A 316 48.12 33.90 36.15
N TYR A 317 47.17 33.58 35.26
CA TYR A 317 46.51 32.26 35.23
C TYR A 317 47.49 31.12 34.94
N ALA A 318 48.38 31.29 33.96
CA ALA A 318 49.39 30.31 33.59
C ALA A 318 50.44 30.12 34.71
N GLU A 319 50.91 31.22 35.32
CA GLU A 319 51.83 31.15 36.45
C GLU A 319 51.18 30.50 37.68
N LEU A 320 49.91 30.78 37.95
CA LEU A 320 49.13 30.16 39.03
C LEU A 320 49.07 28.63 38.88
N HIS A 321 48.72 28.15 37.68
CA HIS A 321 48.64 26.71 37.40
C HIS A 321 50.01 26.03 37.37
N SER A 322 51.06 26.74 36.97
CA SER A 322 52.43 26.21 36.89
C SER A 322 53.14 26.14 38.24
N LYS A 323 53.08 27.21 39.04
CA LYS A 323 53.85 27.35 40.29
C LYS A 323 53.04 27.05 41.56
N PHE A 324 51.71 27.19 41.52
CA PHE A 324 50.85 27.11 42.70
C PHE A 324 49.63 26.16 42.53
N PRO A 325 49.86 24.89 42.13
CA PRO A 325 48.78 23.91 41.97
C PRO A 325 48.05 23.56 43.27
N ASP A 326 48.58 23.96 44.44
CA ASP A 326 47.89 23.91 45.72
C ASP A 326 46.68 24.86 45.75
N LEU A 327 46.85 26.12 45.31
CA LEU A 327 45.75 27.09 45.23
C LEU A 327 44.66 26.67 44.24
N VAL A 328 45.06 26.00 43.14
CA VAL A 328 44.12 25.49 42.14
C VAL A 328 43.25 24.39 42.75
N ARG A 329 43.83 23.47 43.52
CA ARG A 329 43.10 22.42 44.25
C ARG A 329 42.17 23.00 45.32
N GLU A 330 42.65 23.95 46.12
CA GLU A 330 41.81 24.68 47.08
C GLU A 330 40.62 25.38 46.40
N GLY A 331 40.80 25.88 45.17
CA GLY A 331 39.70 26.36 44.32
C GLY A 331 38.68 25.27 44.02
N PHE A 332 39.11 24.11 43.49
CA PHE A 332 38.22 22.98 43.24
C PHE A 332 37.49 22.49 44.51
N ASP A 333 38.19 22.37 45.64
CA ASP A 333 37.63 21.92 46.93
C ASP A 333 36.60 22.94 47.48
N ALA A 334 36.84 24.24 47.29
CA ALA A 334 35.90 25.31 47.60
C ALA A 334 34.80 25.52 46.54
N ARG A 335 34.80 24.70 45.47
CA ARG A 335 33.87 24.75 44.32
C ARG A 335 33.93 26.06 43.51
N VAL A 336 35.12 26.67 43.48
CA VAL A 336 35.44 27.90 42.73
C VAL A 336 36.45 27.59 41.63
N TRP A 337 35.97 27.56 40.37
CA TRP A 337 36.82 27.30 39.21
C TRP A 337 37.49 28.57 38.73
N ILE A 338 38.82 28.53 38.65
CA ILE A 338 39.64 29.67 38.24
C ILE A 338 39.72 29.69 36.71
N VAL A 339 39.41 30.82 36.07
CA VAL A 339 39.40 30.94 34.59
C VAL A 339 40.05 32.24 34.09
N SER A 340 40.83 32.12 33.02
CA SER A 340 41.38 33.25 32.25
C SER A 340 40.42 33.68 31.12
N PRO A 341 40.72 34.73 30.32
CA PRO A 341 39.90 35.12 29.16
C PRO A 341 39.56 33.96 28.21
N THR A 342 40.55 33.15 27.85
CA THR A 342 40.40 32.03 26.91
C THR A 342 39.60 30.88 27.53
N THR A 343 39.93 30.49 28.77
CA THR A 343 39.21 29.41 29.48
C THR A 343 37.77 29.82 29.82
N CYS A 344 37.54 31.10 30.17
CA CYS A 344 36.21 31.65 30.37
C CYS A 344 35.39 31.56 29.08
N MET A 345 35.90 32.09 27.96
CA MET A 345 35.22 32.02 26.65
C MET A 345 34.88 30.58 26.24
N ALA A 346 35.80 29.62 26.44
CA ALA A 346 35.55 28.20 26.18
C ALA A 346 34.45 27.60 27.09
N THR A 347 34.44 27.99 28.36
CA THR A 347 33.41 27.61 29.34
C THR A 347 32.03 28.17 28.95
N LEU A 348 31.96 29.45 28.59
CA LEU A 348 30.73 30.11 28.12
C LEU A 348 30.22 29.52 26.80
N ASN A 349 31.10 29.14 25.87
CA ASN A 349 30.71 28.43 24.64
C ASN A 349 30.02 27.09 24.96
N THR A 350 30.50 26.38 25.98
CA THR A 350 29.91 25.12 26.45
C THR A 350 28.55 25.37 27.11
N MET A 351 28.44 26.41 27.94
CA MET A 351 27.17 26.87 28.52
C MET A 351 26.15 27.28 27.45
N ARG A 352 26.57 27.95 26.37
CA ARG A 352 25.70 28.29 25.22
C ARG A 352 25.12 27.05 24.55
N ALA A 353 25.89 25.95 24.45
CA ALA A 353 25.38 24.69 23.90
C ALA A 353 24.27 24.09 24.79
N ILE A 354 24.50 24.05 26.11
CA ILE A 354 23.50 23.60 27.10
C ILE A 354 22.21 24.45 27.01
N LEU A 355 22.36 25.78 26.89
CA LEU A 355 21.23 26.70 26.72
C LEU A 355 20.45 26.47 25.42
N LYS A 356 21.15 26.20 24.30
CA LYS A 356 20.51 25.87 23.03
C LYS A 356 19.69 24.57 23.15
N ASP A 357 20.27 23.54 23.73
CA ASP A 357 19.61 22.24 23.92
C ASP A 357 18.39 22.35 24.85
N ALA A 358 18.48 23.16 25.91
CA ALA A 358 17.36 23.42 26.81
C ALA A 358 16.18 24.09 26.10
N ARG A 359 16.44 25.18 25.35
CA ARG A 359 15.42 25.86 24.53
C ARG A 359 14.83 24.93 23.48
N MET A 360 15.65 24.09 22.83
CA MET A 360 15.16 23.11 21.84
C MET A 360 14.24 22.06 22.47
N ARG A 361 14.49 21.62 23.71
CA ARG A 361 13.60 20.70 24.44
C ARG A 361 12.27 21.35 24.82
N GLU A 362 12.29 22.60 25.28
CA GLU A 362 11.08 23.38 25.58
C GLU A 362 10.20 23.55 24.33
N GLN A 363 10.80 24.01 23.23
CA GLN A 363 10.08 24.20 21.96
C GLN A 363 9.57 22.87 21.39
N ALA A 364 10.30 21.76 21.54
CA ALA A 364 9.81 20.42 21.18
C ALA A 364 8.58 20.00 22.03
N GLY A 365 8.52 20.41 23.31
CA GLY A 365 7.36 20.23 24.17
C GLY A 365 6.13 21.01 23.67
N ALA A 366 6.31 22.28 23.30
CA ALA A 366 5.26 23.11 22.71
C ALA A 366 4.76 22.53 21.37
N ILE A 367 5.68 22.17 20.46
CA ILE A 367 5.36 21.54 19.17
C ILE A 367 4.56 20.23 19.37
N ARG A 368 4.94 19.40 20.35
CA ARG A 368 4.23 18.15 20.66
C ARG A 368 2.82 18.40 21.19
N LYS A 369 2.61 19.47 21.96
CA LYS A 369 1.29 19.89 22.44
C LYS A 369 0.37 20.32 21.29
N GLU A 370 0.87 21.17 20.39
CA GLU A 370 0.07 21.65 19.24
C GLU A 370 -0.21 20.54 18.22
N LEU A 371 0.74 19.62 17.97
CA LEU A 371 0.48 18.38 17.21
C LEU A 371 -0.61 17.51 17.85
N GLY A 372 -0.66 17.46 19.19
CA GLY A 372 -1.70 16.75 19.94
C GLY A 372 -3.08 17.42 19.90
N LEU A 373 -3.17 18.71 19.56
CA LEU A 373 -4.42 19.40 19.25
C LEU A 373 -4.83 19.16 17.79
N LEU A 374 -3.91 19.38 16.84
CA LEU A 374 -4.13 19.14 15.41
C LEU A 374 -4.61 17.71 15.12
N HIS A 375 -4.05 16.70 15.80
CA HIS A 375 -4.49 15.31 15.67
C HIS A 375 -5.97 15.11 16.04
N LYS A 376 -6.47 15.80 17.08
CA LYS A 376 -7.88 15.73 17.51
C LYS A 376 -8.82 16.41 16.51
N ASP A 377 -8.37 17.50 15.89
CA ASP A 377 -9.16 18.18 14.85
C ASP A 377 -9.23 17.35 13.55
N VAL A 378 -8.16 16.62 13.21
CA VAL A 378 -8.15 15.64 12.10
C VAL A 378 -9.06 14.44 12.41
N ASP A 379 -9.00 13.88 13.62
CA ASP A 379 -9.86 12.78 14.07
C ASP A 379 -11.35 13.18 14.01
N ARG A 380 -11.67 14.37 14.54
CA ARG A 380 -13.01 14.98 14.48
C ARG A 380 -13.47 15.27 13.05
N LEU A 381 -12.55 15.57 12.13
CA LEU A 381 -12.85 15.71 10.70
C LEU A 381 -13.18 14.35 10.09
N GLY A 382 -12.41 13.30 10.40
CA GLY A 382 -12.70 11.92 10.00
C GLY A 382 -14.10 11.48 10.42
N THR A 383 -14.44 11.61 11.71
CA THR A 383 -15.79 11.30 12.23
C THR A 383 -16.91 12.06 11.51
N ARG A 384 -16.65 13.31 11.07
CA ARG A 384 -17.62 14.12 10.30
C ARG A 384 -17.77 13.61 8.86
N VAL A 385 -16.68 13.19 8.22
CA VAL A 385 -16.69 12.61 6.86
C VAL A 385 -17.42 11.26 6.85
N GLU A 386 -17.18 10.38 7.84
CA GLU A 386 -17.91 9.12 7.98
C GLU A 386 -19.43 9.32 8.16
N ASN A 387 -19.82 10.32 8.97
CA ASN A 387 -21.23 10.65 9.13
C ASN A 387 -21.86 11.22 7.85
N LEU A 388 -21.09 12.01 7.08
CA LEU A 388 -21.53 12.56 5.80
C LEU A 388 -21.66 11.48 4.72
N ASP A 389 -20.72 10.55 4.63
CA ASP A 389 -20.78 9.39 3.73
C ASP A 389 -22.01 8.53 4.01
N ARG A 390 -22.28 8.22 5.29
CA ARG A 390 -23.51 7.52 5.72
C ARG A 390 -24.78 8.25 5.28
N HIS A 391 -24.78 9.59 5.28
CA HIS A 391 -25.93 10.39 4.83
C HIS A 391 -26.08 10.37 3.31
N PHE A 392 -24.97 10.41 2.54
CA PHE A 392 -25.00 10.21 1.09
C PHE A 392 -25.47 8.80 0.70
N GLY A 393 -25.04 7.75 1.41
CA GLY A 393 -25.50 6.39 1.20
C GLY A 393 -27.01 6.23 1.41
N GLN A 394 -27.57 6.88 2.44
CA GLN A 394 -29.01 6.94 2.64
C GLN A 394 -29.71 7.72 1.52
N ALA A 395 -29.25 8.91 1.17
CA ALA A 395 -29.86 9.72 0.09
C ALA A 395 -29.83 9.00 -1.27
N ALA A 396 -28.76 8.26 -1.58
CA ALA A 396 -28.65 7.45 -2.79
C ALA A 396 -29.67 6.29 -2.80
N LYS A 397 -29.92 5.65 -1.65
CA LYS A 397 -30.96 4.63 -1.47
C LYS A 397 -32.36 5.23 -1.66
N ASP A 398 -32.63 6.39 -1.06
CA ASP A 398 -33.92 7.08 -1.17
C ASP A 398 -34.22 7.48 -2.63
N ILE A 399 -33.22 8.01 -3.36
CA ILE A 399 -33.31 8.31 -4.80
C ILE A 399 -33.62 7.05 -5.63
N SER A 400 -33.03 5.91 -5.27
CA SER A 400 -33.31 4.62 -5.94
C SER A 400 -34.75 4.16 -5.72
N GLU A 401 -35.27 4.27 -4.50
CA GLU A 401 -36.65 3.93 -4.15
C GLU A 401 -37.68 4.87 -4.80
N ILE A 402 -37.36 6.17 -4.90
CA ILE A 402 -38.13 7.16 -5.66
C ILE A 402 -38.17 6.77 -7.14
N LYS A 403 -37.03 6.43 -7.75
CA LYS A 403 -36.96 6.03 -9.17
C LYS A 403 -37.81 4.77 -9.43
N VAL A 404 -37.67 3.74 -8.61
CA VAL A 404 -38.48 2.51 -8.72
C VAL A 404 -39.98 2.81 -8.59
N SER A 405 -40.35 3.79 -7.75
CA SER A 405 -41.74 4.22 -7.57
C SER A 405 -42.26 5.03 -8.77
N ALA A 406 -41.46 5.92 -9.34
CA ALA A 406 -41.76 6.63 -10.58
C ALA A 406 -41.91 5.67 -11.78
N ASP A 407 -41.01 4.69 -11.92
CA ASP A 407 -41.07 3.65 -12.95
C ASP A 407 -42.32 2.75 -12.80
N LYS A 408 -42.81 2.53 -11.56
CA LYS A 408 -44.08 1.84 -11.31
C LYS A 408 -45.28 2.72 -11.65
N ALA A 409 -45.24 4.01 -11.29
CA ALA A 409 -46.31 4.97 -11.56
C ALA A 409 -46.48 5.23 -13.06
N GLY A 410 -45.40 5.47 -13.81
CA GLY A 410 -45.43 5.62 -15.26
C GLY A 410 -45.95 4.38 -15.99
N ARG A 411 -45.60 3.17 -15.51
CA ARG A 411 -46.17 1.90 -15.99
C ARG A 411 -47.61 1.64 -15.51
N ARG A 412 -48.19 2.46 -14.65
CA ARG A 412 -49.63 2.44 -14.32
C ARG A 412 -50.38 3.49 -15.14
N ALA A 413 -49.83 4.70 -15.30
CA ALA A 413 -50.38 5.73 -16.18
C ALA A 413 -50.53 5.22 -17.63
N ARG A 414 -49.45 4.70 -18.23
CA ARG A 414 -49.49 4.06 -19.57
C ARG A 414 -50.37 2.80 -19.68
N ARG A 415 -50.94 2.32 -18.57
CA ARG A 415 -51.98 1.28 -18.61
C ARG A 415 -53.38 1.88 -18.51
N LEU A 416 -53.59 2.96 -17.77
CA LEU A 416 -54.84 3.72 -17.85
C LEU A 416 -55.04 4.35 -19.24
N ASP A 417 -53.98 4.91 -19.85
CA ASP A 417 -54.02 5.42 -21.23
C ASP A 417 -54.37 4.32 -22.27
N ASN A 418 -54.22 3.05 -21.88
CA ASN A 418 -54.50 1.86 -22.70
C ASN A 418 -55.77 1.10 -22.24
N PHE A 419 -56.55 1.63 -21.28
CA PHE A 419 -57.80 1.03 -20.80
C PHE A 419 -58.99 1.90 -21.21
N ASP A 420 -59.39 1.68 -22.46
CA ASP A 420 -60.74 1.76 -23.03
C ASP A 420 -61.58 3.03 -22.87
N PHE A 421 -61.84 3.62 -24.05
CA PHE A 421 -63.06 4.37 -24.34
C PHE A 421 -64.14 3.45 -24.98
N GLU A 422 -64.05 2.12 -24.84
CA GLU A 422 -64.90 1.17 -25.56
C GLU A 422 -65.15 -0.18 -24.84
N GLU A 423 -65.73 -0.17 -23.63
CA GLU A 423 -66.50 -1.35 -23.18
C GLU A 423 -67.67 -0.99 -22.24
N LEU A 424 -68.90 -1.15 -22.75
CA LEU A 424 -70.15 -0.98 -22.02
C LEU A 424 -70.92 -2.31 -22.03
N ALA A 425 -70.45 -3.27 -21.23
CA ALA A 425 -71.09 -4.56 -21.02
C ALA A 425 -71.06 -4.92 -19.52
N PRO A 426 -72.20 -4.90 -18.80
CA PRO A 426 -72.26 -5.36 -17.41
C PRO A 426 -72.46 -6.87 -17.39
N ASP A 427 -71.40 -7.63 -17.07
CA ASP A 427 -71.50 -9.08 -16.90
C ASP A 427 -71.77 -9.45 -15.44
N GLU A 428 -72.80 -10.27 -15.20
CA GLU A 428 -73.22 -10.66 -13.85
C GLU A 428 -72.32 -11.76 -13.27
N THR A 429 -71.87 -11.63 -12.01
CA THR A 429 -71.81 -12.76 -11.06
C THR A 429 -71.46 -12.27 -9.65
N ASP A 430 -72.49 -11.92 -8.88
CA ASP A 430 -72.35 -11.50 -7.48
C ASP A 430 -71.97 -12.69 -6.56
N LYS A 431 -70.67 -12.86 -6.28
CA LYS A 431 -70.16 -13.84 -5.32
C LYS A 431 -70.23 -13.32 -3.89
N VAL A 432 -71.46 -13.18 -3.39
CA VAL A 432 -71.74 -12.86 -1.98
C VAL A 432 -71.11 -13.90 -1.05
N VAL A 433 -70.15 -13.47 -0.22
CA VAL A 433 -69.55 -14.30 0.84
C VAL A 433 -70.41 -14.16 2.11
N PRO A 434 -70.92 -15.27 2.68
CA PRO A 434 -71.76 -15.19 3.87
C PRO A 434 -70.94 -14.85 5.12
N LEU A 435 -71.38 -13.83 5.86
CA LEU A 435 -70.80 -13.42 7.14
C LEU A 435 -71.15 -14.41 8.26
N THR A 436 -70.17 -15.12 8.79
CA THR A 436 -70.29 -15.84 10.06
C THR A 436 -70.38 -14.84 11.23
N LYS A 437 -71.37 -15.02 12.11
CA LYS A 437 -71.54 -14.19 13.30
C LYS A 437 -70.43 -14.45 14.34
N PRO A 438 -70.10 -13.47 15.20
CA PRO A 438 -69.35 -13.74 16.43
C PRO A 438 -70.23 -14.48 17.45
N ASP A 439 -69.60 -15.31 18.28
CA ASP A 439 -70.25 -15.96 19.43
C ASP A 439 -70.60 -14.95 20.54
N SER A 440 -71.38 -15.41 21.54
CA SER A 440 -71.81 -14.65 22.72
C SER A 440 -71.79 -15.55 23.96
#